data_AF-A0A4P6F1P2-F1
#
_entry.id   AF-A0A4P6F1P2-F1
#
_cell.length_a   1.000
_cell.length_b   1.000
_cell.length_c   1.000
_cell.angle_alpha   90.00
_cell.angle_beta   90.00
_cell.angle_gamma   90.00
#
_symmetry.space_group_name_H-M   'P 1'
#
loop_
_entity.id
_entity.type
_entity.pdbx_description
1 polymer ?
#
loop_
_entity_poly.entity_id
_entity_poly.type
_entity_poly.pdbx_seq_one_letter_code
_entity_poly.pdbx_strand_id
1 'polypeptide(L)'
;MPDRLAAVGARWDGSPAAGDWVAARLGPFGPSVGHAVPHGYAAYAVVPVPRPDDDAGGDPRSGRCCAATTPLSVLLDVLSVLARWTGNQDVHCALWEGWGFLHDPDEDPLAGSMAVFGWASDGTPFNTETPTSTPLAASARAEALTELRSRRVPRPAAPPLELPGRRYHLWTGPWRSAGALAHEHASPPSLVWPDDRAWFVGAPVYTEEIAVGGSAEIVRALLADPALRALGARAATVDDVLRIDD
;
A
#
# COMPACT_ATOMS: atom_id res chain seq x y z
N MET A 1 -12.67 16.89 4.06
CA MET A 1 -12.53 15.58 4.73
C MET A 1 -11.76 15.77 6.03
N PRO A 2 -12.12 15.11 7.14
CA PRO A 2 -11.26 15.10 8.32
C PRO A 2 -9.92 14.47 7.94
N ASP A 3 -8.83 15.05 8.44
CA ASP A 3 -7.47 14.56 8.23
C ASP A 3 -7.33 13.18 8.89
N ARG A 4 -7.37 12.12 8.08
CA ARG A 4 -7.35 10.73 8.53
C ARG A 4 -6.03 10.34 9.17
N LEU A 5 -4.93 10.96 8.74
CA LEU A 5 -3.63 10.79 9.38
C LEU A 5 -3.70 11.37 10.80
N ALA A 6 -4.22 12.60 10.95
CA ALA A 6 -4.37 13.22 12.26
C ALA A 6 -5.24 12.39 13.21
N ALA A 7 -6.29 11.74 12.70
CA ALA A 7 -7.17 10.87 13.49
C ALA A 7 -6.46 9.65 14.13
N VAL A 8 -5.33 9.22 13.57
CA VAL A 8 -4.51 8.11 14.09
C VAL A 8 -3.18 8.58 14.69
N GLY A 9 -3.05 9.89 14.95
CA GLY A 9 -1.83 10.48 15.51
C GLY A 9 -0.67 10.57 14.53
N ALA A 10 -0.94 10.50 13.23
CA ALA A 10 0.04 10.69 12.16
C ALA A 10 -0.13 12.04 11.46
N ARG A 11 0.86 12.44 10.67
CA ARG A 11 0.81 13.66 9.86
C ARG A 11 1.68 13.50 8.62
N TRP A 12 1.28 14.14 7.52
CA TRP A 12 2.17 14.33 6.37
C TRP A 12 3.45 15.03 6.80
N ASP A 13 4.58 14.59 6.27
CA ASP A 13 5.87 15.22 6.54
C ASP A 13 6.01 16.49 5.72
N GLY A 14 6.62 17.53 6.30
CA GLY A 14 6.88 18.80 5.61
C GLY A 14 8.05 18.75 4.62
N SER A 15 8.79 17.64 4.55
CA SER A 15 9.95 17.45 3.68
C SER A 15 10.28 15.96 3.54
N PRO A 16 11.03 15.53 2.50
CA PRO A 16 11.43 14.14 2.32
C PRO A 16 12.62 13.70 3.20
N ALA A 17 13.13 14.58 4.07
CA ALA A 17 14.41 14.39 4.77
C ALA A 17 14.54 13.08 5.58
N ALA A 18 13.41 12.55 6.09
CA ALA A 18 13.38 11.26 6.78
C ALA A 18 13.83 10.08 5.90
N GLY A 19 13.68 10.21 4.57
CA GLY A 19 14.01 9.20 3.58
C GLY A 19 15.26 9.48 2.72
N ASP A 20 15.93 10.63 2.86
CA ASP A 20 17.06 11.02 1.98
C ASP A 20 18.20 10.00 1.94
N TRP A 21 18.35 9.24 3.02
CA TRP A 21 19.38 8.20 3.14
C TRP A 21 19.09 6.94 2.32
N VAL A 22 17.84 6.73 1.91
CA VAL A 22 17.36 5.49 1.28
C VAL A 22 17.99 5.34 -0.10
N ALA A 23 17.94 6.38 -0.94
CA ALA A 23 18.39 6.34 -2.33
C ALA A 23 19.84 5.85 -2.47
N ALA A 24 20.74 6.33 -1.62
CA ALA A 24 22.17 5.97 -1.65
C ALA A 24 22.46 4.52 -1.28
N ARG A 25 21.48 3.80 -0.71
CA ARG A 25 21.60 2.42 -0.25
C ARG A 25 20.77 1.45 -1.07
N LEU A 26 19.96 1.89 -2.03
CA LEU A 26 19.20 0.98 -2.88
C LEU A 26 20.10 0.41 -3.99
N GLY A 27 19.85 -0.85 -4.33
CA GLY A 27 20.38 -1.48 -5.52
C GLY A 27 19.77 -0.91 -6.81
N PRO A 28 20.26 -1.36 -7.98
CA PRO A 28 19.73 -0.95 -9.28
C PRO A 28 18.22 -1.19 -9.38
N PHE A 29 17.53 -0.34 -10.14
CA PHE A 29 16.10 -0.51 -10.39
C PHE A 29 15.80 -1.89 -11.00
N GLY A 30 14.92 -2.65 -10.36
CA GLY A 30 14.58 -4.01 -10.78
C GLY A 30 13.86 -4.78 -9.69
N PRO A 31 13.61 -6.08 -9.89
CA PRO A 31 12.84 -6.89 -8.97
C PRO A 31 13.67 -7.46 -7.81
N SER A 32 14.87 -6.96 -7.54
CA SER A 32 15.69 -7.52 -6.46
C SER A 32 15.25 -7.03 -5.09
N VAL A 33 15.50 -7.84 -4.06
CA VAL A 33 15.34 -7.42 -2.66
C VAL A 33 16.13 -6.15 -2.36
N GLY A 34 17.34 -6.01 -2.90
CA GLY A 34 18.19 -4.82 -2.73
C GLY A 34 17.62 -3.54 -3.34
N HIS A 35 16.70 -3.65 -4.30
CA HIS A 35 15.95 -2.50 -4.81
C HIS A 35 14.72 -2.16 -3.94
N ALA A 36 14.10 -3.16 -3.31
CA ALA A 36 12.96 -2.96 -2.42
C ALA A 36 13.37 -2.48 -1.01
N VAL A 37 14.53 -2.92 -0.53
CA VAL A 37 15.06 -2.66 0.81
C VAL A 37 16.51 -2.19 0.72
N PRO A 38 16.89 -1.09 1.40
CA PRO A 38 18.27 -0.62 1.46
C PRO A 38 19.30 -1.70 1.84
N HIS A 39 20.47 -1.64 1.21
CA HIS A 39 21.64 -2.39 1.61
C HIS A 39 22.16 -1.94 2.99
N GLY A 40 22.83 -2.85 3.70
CA GLY A 40 23.48 -2.57 4.99
C GLY A 40 22.76 -3.11 6.23
N TYR A 41 21.63 -3.80 6.05
CA TYR A 41 21.03 -4.60 7.11
C TYR A 41 21.78 -5.92 7.28
N ALA A 42 21.79 -6.46 8.51
CA ALA A 42 22.50 -7.71 8.82
C ALA A 42 21.81 -8.95 8.26
N ALA A 43 20.50 -8.90 8.02
CA ALA A 43 19.71 -9.97 7.46
C ALA A 43 18.48 -9.44 6.71
N TYR A 44 17.96 -10.26 5.80
CA TYR A 44 16.76 -9.95 5.02
C TYR A 44 15.75 -11.12 5.05
N ALA A 45 14.47 -10.78 4.94
CA ALA A 45 13.38 -11.73 4.78
C ALA A 45 12.42 -11.25 3.68
N VAL A 46 11.69 -12.20 3.10
CA VAL A 46 10.61 -11.95 2.17
C VAL A 46 9.36 -12.67 2.68
N VAL A 47 8.22 -11.98 2.63
CA VAL A 47 6.91 -12.48 3.02
C VAL A 47 5.98 -12.42 1.81
N PRO A 48 5.49 -13.57 1.30
CA PRO A 48 4.53 -13.58 0.21
C PRO A 48 3.20 -12.92 0.58
N VAL A 49 2.59 -12.28 -0.41
CA VAL A 49 1.24 -11.74 -0.34
C VAL A 49 0.33 -12.61 -1.22
N PRO A 50 -0.65 -13.32 -0.65
CA PRO A 50 -1.61 -14.11 -1.41
C PRO A 50 -2.41 -13.25 -2.39
N ARG A 51 -2.72 -13.79 -3.59
CA ARG A 51 -3.68 -13.12 -4.48
C ARG A 51 -5.09 -13.35 -3.96
N PRO A 52 -6.02 -12.39 -4.15
CA PRO A 52 -7.44 -12.59 -3.83
C PRO A 52 -8.07 -13.80 -4.53
N ASP A 53 -7.53 -14.21 -5.68
CA ASP A 53 -8.00 -15.37 -6.46
C ASP A 53 -7.47 -16.72 -5.93
N ASP A 54 -6.46 -16.71 -5.06
CA ASP A 54 -5.96 -17.94 -4.42
C ASP A 54 -6.98 -18.51 -3.40
N ASP A 55 -7.94 -17.68 -2.98
CA ASP A 55 -9.05 -18.01 -2.06
C ASP A 55 -10.41 -18.20 -2.79
N ALA A 56 -10.42 -18.39 -4.11
CA ALA A 56 -11.64 -18.41 -4.94
C ALA A 56 -12.57 -19.62 -4.70
N GLY A 57 -13.23 -19.65 -3.54
CA GLY A 57 -14.50 -20.33 -3.28
C GLY A 57 -15.65 -19.35 -3.01
N GLY A 58 -15.42 -18.03 -3.09
CA GLY A 58 -16.41 -16.99 -2.76
C GLY A 58 -17.06 -16.35 -3.99
N ASP A 59 -18.39 -16.23 -3.98
CA ASP A 59 -19.17 -15.54 -5.01
C ASP A 59 -18.87 -14.01 -5.03
N PRO A 60 -18.36 -13.46 -6.15
CA PRO A 60 -18.09 -12.03 -6.32
C PRO A 60 -19.32 -11.13 -6.11
N ARG A 61 -20.55 -11.67 -6.23
CA ARG A 61 -21.80 -10.92 -6.07
C ARG A 61 -22.24 -10.75 -4.62
N SER A 62 -21.62 -11.46 -3.68
CA SER A 62 -22.13 -11.53 -2.31
C SER A 62 -21.86 -10.28 -1.47
N GLY A 63 -21.04 -9.33 -1.95
CA GLY A 63 -20.68 -8.10 -1.24
C GLY A 63 -19.99 -8.34 0.11
N ARG A 64 -19.76 -9.61 0.46
CA ARG A 64 -19.00 -10.06 1.61
C ARG A 64 -17.62 -10.38 1.07
N CYS A 65 -16.73 -9.40 1.16
CA CYS A 65 -15.32 -9.75 1.32
C CYS A 65 -15.24 -10.57 2.61
N CYS A 66 -15.25 -11.91 2.50
CA CYS A 66 -14.49 -12.70 3.46
C CYS A 66 -13.10 -12.04 3.56
N ALA A 67 -12.53 -11.98 4.76
CA ALA A 67 -11.28 -11.27 5.03
C ALA A 67 -10.12 -11.86 4.22
N ALA A 68 -10.09 -11.60 2.92
CA ALA A 68 -9.06 -12.00 2.01
C ALA A 68 -7.77 -11.36 2.51
N THR A 69 -6.71 -12.15 2.59
CA THR A 69 -5.39 -11.61 2.92
C THR A 69 -5.06 -10.56 1.87
N THR A 70 -4.91 -9.31 2.30
CA THR A 70 -4.56 -8.18 1.44
C THR A 70 -3.09 -7.82 1.62
N PRO A 71 -2.44 -7.18 0.64
CA PRO A 71 -1.07 -6.68 0.84
C PRO A 71 -0.94 -5.80 2.09
N LEU A 72 -1.97 -5.01 2.40
CA LEU A 72 -2.01 -4.23 3.63
C LEU A 72 -2.10 -5.09 4.89
N SER A 73 -2.93 -6.14 4.94
CA SER A 73 -3.01 -6.97 6.15
C SER A 73 -1.68 -7.68 6.41
N VAL A 74 -1.01 -8.18 5.37
CA VAL A 74 0.34 -8.77 5.49
C VAL A 74 1.34 -7.74 5.99
N LEU A 75 1.31 -6.50 5.47
CA LEU A 75 2.16 -5.43 5.99
C LEU A 75 1.89 -5.19 7.49
N LEU A 76 0.63 -5.11 7.91
CA LEU A 76 0.28 -4.86 9.31
C LEU A 76 0.72 -6.02 10.22
N ASP A 77 0.65 -7.27 9.75
CA ASP A 77 1.18 -8.44 10.46
C ASP A 77 2.70 -8.37 10.62
N VAL A 78 3.42 -8.01 9.54
CA VAL A 78 4.87 -7.76 9.58
C VAL A 78 5.19 -6.65 10.60
N LEU A 79 4.50 -5.50 10.52
CA LEU A 79 4.72 -4.38 11.43
C LEU A 79 4.39 -4.73 12.89
N SER A 80 3.40 -5.60 13.12
CA SER A 80 3.08 -6.11 14.46
C SER A 80 4.23 -6.91 15.06
N VAL A 81 4.90 -7.77 14.28
CA VAL A 81 6.11 -8.48 14.71
C VAL A 81 7.25 -7.50 14.99
N LEU A 82 7.42 -6.48 14.14
CA LEU A 82 8.47 -5.47 14.26
C LEU A 82 8.27 -4.48 15.42
N ALA A 83 7.03 -4.28 15.87
CA ALA A 83 6.66 -3.30 16.90
C ALA A 83 7.49 -3.43 18.19
N ARG A 84 7.93 -4.65 18.54
CA ARG A 84 8.76 -4.89 19.73
C ARG A 84 10.16 -4.24 19.64
N TRP A 85 10.70 -4.02 18.44
CA TRP A 85 11.96 -3.30 18.23
C TRP A 85 11.76 -1.82 17.95
N THR A 86 10.60 -1.42 17.42
CA THR A 86 10.23 -0.01 17.27
C THR A 86 10.12 0.69 18.63
N GLY A 87 9.61 -0.01 19.64
CA GLY A 87 9.37 0.58 20.96
C GLY A 87 8.34 1.71 20.88
N ASN A 88 8.69 2.89 21.40
CA ASN A 88 7.83 4.09 21.36
C ASN A 88 8.18 5.06 20.22
N GLN A 89 9.05 4.65 19.29
CA GLN A 89 9.42 5.48 18.15
C GLN A 89 8.25 5.59 17.17
N ASP A 90 8.18 6.74 16.50
CA ASP A 90 7.35 6.85 15.31
C ASP A 90 8.00 6.06 14.17
N VAL A 91 7.19 5.74 13.16
CA VAL A 91 7.65 5.22 11.88
C VAL A 91 7.31 6.21 10.79
N HIS A 92 8.15 6.23 9.77
CA HIS A 92 7.90 6.90 8.52
C HIS A 92 7.30 5.91 7.53
N CYS A 93 6.28 6.35 6.82
CA CYS A 93 5.62 5.59 5.77
C CYS A 93 5.73 6.39 4.45
N ALA A 94 6.02 5.70 3.35
CA ALA A 94 6.15 6.31 2.03
C ALA A 94 5.05 5.79 1.09
N LEU A 95 4.17 6.69 0.64
CA LEU A 95 3.14 6.40 -0.36
C LEU A 95 3.67 6.73 -1.74
N TRP A 96 3.61 5.77 -2.67
CA TRP A 96 3.96 6.03 -4.06
C TRP A 96 2.98 7.02 -4.70
N GLU A 97 3.50 8.04 -5.38
CA GLU A 97 2.65 9.09 -5.97
C GLU A 97 1.73 8.59 -7.11
N GLY A 98 2.08 7.43 -7.70
CA GLY A 98 1.37 6.87 -8.86
C GLY A 98 0.01 6.26 -8.52
N TRP A 99 -0.36 6.21 -7.23
CA TRP A 99 -1.69 5.78 -6.82
C TRP A 99 -2.76 6.79 -7.25
N GLY A 100 -3.71 6.34 -8.09
CA GLY A 100 -4.73 7.18 -8.71
C GLY A 100 -5.80 7.79 -7.77
N PHE A 101 -5.70 7.58 -6.47
CA PHE A 101 -6.56 8.23 -5.47
C PHE A 101 -5.98 9.55 -4.94
N LEU A 102 -4.71 9.83 -5.24
CA LEU A 102 -4.07 11.11 -4.96
C LEU A 102 -4.50 12.14 -6.00
N HIS A 103 -4.87 13.34 -5.55
CA HIS A 103 -5.19 14.48 -6.40
C HIS A 103 -4.45 15.74 -5.95
N ASP A 104 -4.27 16.69 -6.85
CA ASP A 104 -3.72 17.99 -6.50
C ASP A 104 -4.77 18.80 -5.73
N PRO A 105 -4.39 19.44 -4.62
CA PRO A 105 -5.35 20.08 -3.70
C PRO A 105 -6.13 21.24 -4.33
N ASP A 106 -5.59 21.84 -5.40
CA ASP A 106 -6.20 22.97 -6.11
C ASP A 106 -7.01 22.55 -7.36
N GLU A 107 -7.14 21.24 -7.63
CA GLU A 107 -7.87 20.69 -8.78
C GLU A 107 -9.16 19.95 -8.35
N ASP A 108 -10.07 19.68 -9.30
CA ASP A 108 -11.19 18.75 -9.04
C ASP A 108 -10.58 17.40 -8.61
N PRO A 109 -11.01 16.78 -7.49
CA PRO A 109 -10.50 15.48 -7.07
C PRO A 109 -10.65 14.36 -8.12
N LEU A 110 -11.51 14.55 -9.11
CA LEU A 110 -11.69 13.63 -10.24
C LEU A 110 -10.98 14.09 -11.53
N ALA A 111 -10.26 15.21 -11.52
CA ALA A 111 -9.43 15.64 -12.63
C ALA A 111 -8.39 14.55 -12.94
N GLY A 112 -8.22 14.22 -14.23
CA GLY A 112 -7.31 13.16 -14.67
C GLY A 112 -7.72 11.72 -14.28
N SER A 113 -8.88 11.52 -13.63
CA SER A 113 -9.37 10.19 -13.27
C SER A 113 -10.23 9.57 -14.38
N MET A 114 -10.12 8.25 -14.56
CA MET A 114 -11.06 7.46 -15.34
C MET A 114 -11.98 6.67 -14.40
N ALA A 115 -13.29 6.75 -14.62
CA ALA A 115 -14.29 5.97 -13.88
C ALA A 115 -15.10 5.11 -14.86
N VAL A 116 -15.19 3.81 -14.58
CA VAL A 116 -15.98 2.85 -15.35
C VAL A 116 -17.24 2.53 -14.56
N PHE A 117 -18.41 2.71 -15.18
CA PHE A 117 -19.71 2.40 -14.58
C PHE A 117 -20.26 1.13 -15.25
N GLY A 118 -20.34 0.05 -14.48
CA GLY A 118 -20.97 -1.20 -14.90
C GLY A 118 -22.43 -1.23 -14.47
N TRP A 119 -23.30 -1.72 -15.34
CA TRP A 119 -24.71 -1.96 -15.05
C TRP A 119 -24.95 -3.47 -15.06
N ALA A 120 -25.52 -4.00 -13.98
CA ALA A 120 -25.97 -5.40 -14.00
C ALA A 120 -27.24 -5.50 -14.84
N SER A 121 -27.18 -6.21 -15.97
CA SER A 121 -28.36 -6.63 -16.71
C SER A 121 -28.88 -7.94 -16.15
N ASP A 122 -30.19 -8.10 -16.04
CA ASP A 122 -30.87 -9.34 -15.65
C ASP A 122 -30.96 -10.39 -16.79
N GLY A 123 -30.15 -10.24 -17.85
CA GLY A 123 -30.14 -11.12 -19.02
C GLY A 123 -31.05 -10.66 -20.16
N THR A 124 -31.65 -9.47 -20.07
CA THR A 124 -32.38 -8.84 -21.20
C THR A 124 -31.40 -8.34 -22.29
N PRO A 125 -31.61 -8.69 -23.57
CA PRO A 125 -30.69 -8.32 -24.65
C PRO A 125 -30.65 -6.81 -24.88
N PHE A 126 -29.43 -6.32 -25.17
CA PHE A 126 -29.02 -4.93 -25.34
C PHE A 126 -29.64 -4.27 -26.60
N ASN A 127 -30.97 -4.11 -26.68
CA ASN A 127 -31.58 -3.44 -27.84
C ASN A 127 -32.79 -2.53 -27.54
N THR A 128 -32.90 -2.04 -26.31
CA THR A 128 -33.83 -0.96 -25.96
C THR A 128 -33.08 0.02 -25.07
N GLU A 129 -32.88 1.25 -25.56
CA GLU A 129 -32.30 2.43 -24.89
C GLU A 129 -31.17 2.16 -23.89
N THR A 130 -29.95 2.60 -24.20
CA THR A 130 -28.82 2.54 -23.28
C THR A 130 -29.24 3.10 -21.91
N PRO A 131 -29.18 2.32 -20.80
CA PRO A 131 -29.71 2.73 -19.49
C PRO A 131 -29.16 4.08 -18.98
N THR A 132 -28.04 4.51 -19.54
CA THR A 132 -27.28 5.73 -19.24
C THR A 132 -28.04 7.05 -19.36
N SER A 133 -29.18 7.11 -20.07
CA SER A 133 -29.98 8.34 -20.21
C SER A 133 -31.20 8.42 -19.29
N THR A 134 -31.42 7.43 -18.41
CA THR A 134 -32.54 7.46 -17.45
C THR A 134 -32.22 8.35 -16.24
N PRO A 135 -33.23 8.99 -15.60
CA PRO A 135 -33.03 9.73 -14.36
C PRO A 135 -32.44 8.89 -13.22
N LEU A 136 -32.81 7.60 -13.15
CA LEU A 136 -32.25 6.66 -12.17
C LEU A 136 -30.75 6.44 -12.41
N ALA A 137 -30.35 6.24 -13.67
CA ALA A 137 -28.94 6.10 -14.01
C ALA A 137 -28.13 7.38 -13.74
N ALA A 138 -28.73 8.54 -13.97
CA ALA A 138 -28.11 9.83 -13.62
C ALA A 138 -27.93 9.98 -12.10
N SER A 139 -28.92 9.62 -11.28
CA SER A 139 -28.81 9.64 -9.80
C SER A 139 -27.74 8.68 -9.30
N ALA A 140 -27.77 7.42 -9.76
CA ALA A 140 -26.79 6.42 -9.39
C ALA A 140 -25.36 6.85 -9.76
N ARG A 141 -25.18 7.47 -10.94
CA ARG A 141 -23.89 8.04 -11.35
C ARG A 141 -23.48 9.22 -10.46
N ALA A 142 -24.39 10.11 -10.10
CA ALA A 142 -24.10 11.24 -9.23
C ALA A 142 -23.70 10.79 -7.81
N GLU A 143 -24.39 9.79 -7.27
CA GLU A 143 -24.06 9.14 -5.99
C GLU A 143 -22.68 8.49 -6.05
N ALA A 144 -22.41 7.68 -7.08
CA ALA A 144 -21.12 7.03 -7.27
C ALA A 144 -19.96 8.04 -7.46
N LEU A 145 -20.18 9.15 -8.18
CA LEU A 145 -19.19 10.22 -8.30
C LEU A 145 -18.95 10.95 -6.97
N THR A 146 -19.99 11.12 -6.16
CA THR A 146 -19.87 11.71 -4.81
C THR A 146 -19.06 10.80 -3.89
N GLU A 147 -19.31 9.49 -3.96
CA GLU A 147 -18.53 8.48 -3.26
C GLU A 147 -17.07 8.45 -3.74
N LEU A 148 -16.83 8.46 -5.06
CA LEU A 148 -15.47 8.51 -5.61
C LEU A 148 -14.71 9.77 -5.14
N ARG A 149 -15.37 10.93 -5.10
CA ARG A 149 -14.77 12.17 -4.57
C ARG A 149 -14.42 12.08 -3.10
N SER A 150 -15.29 11.46 -2.28
CA SER A 150 -15.04 11.31 -0.85
C SER A 150 -13.85 10.37 -0.57
N ARG A 151 -13.54 9.48 -1.51
CA ARG A 151 -12.41 8.55 -1.48
C ARG A 151 -11.07 9.16 -1.92
N ARG A 152 -11.05 10.41 -2.36
CA ARG A 152 -9.82 11.07 -2.84
C ARG A 152 -9.03 11.68 -1.68
N VAL A 153 -7.71 11.56 -1.77
CA VAL A 153 -6.77 12.12 -0.79
C VAL A 153 -5.97 13.22 -1.47
N PRO A 154 -5.93 14.44 -0.93
CA PRO A 154 -5.11 15.50 -1.50
C PRO A 154 -3.63 15.17 -1.27
N ARG A 155 -2.79 15.41 -2.29
CA ARG A 155 -1.34 15.32 -2.15
C ARG A 155 -0.85 16.36 -1.13
N PRO A 156 0.15 16.03 -0.29
CA PRO A 156 0.77 17.04 0.55
C PRO A 156 1.52 18.05 -0.31
N ALA A 157 1.58 19.30 0.14
CA ALA A 157 2.33 20.37 -0.54
C ALA A 157 3.86 20.18 -0.45
N ALA A 158 4.32 19.31 0.46
CA ALA A 158 5.73 19.00 0.62
C ALA A 158 6.30 18.29 -0.62
N PRO A 159 7.55 18.59 -1.01
CA PRO A 159 8.20 17.89 -2.12
C PRO A 159 8.32 16.38 -1.80
N PRO A 160 8.12 15.49 -2.79
CA PRO A 160 8.19 14.06 -2.56
C PRO A 160 9.64 13.59 -2.38
N LEU A 161 9.81 12.44 -1.73
CA LEU A 161 11.06 11.70 -1.71
C LEU A 161 11.31 11.11 -3.10
N GLU A 162 12.43 11.48 -3.72
CA GLU A 162 12.85 10.96 -5.02
C GLU A 162 13.75 9.74 -4.85
N LEU A 163 13.29 8.58 -5.31
CA LEU A 163 14.07 7.35 -5.41
C LEU A 163 14.19 6.94 -6.90
N PRO A 164 15.13 6.06 -7.28
CA PRO A 164 15.28 5.63 -8.68
C PRO A 164 13.96 5.14 -9.29
N GLY A 165 13.45 5.89 -10.27
CA GLY A 165 12.22 5.58 -11.01
C GLY A 165 10.91 5.82 -10.26
N ARG A 166 10.92 6.34 -9.02
CA ARG A 166 9.72 6.49 -8.20
C ARG A 166 9.80 7.69 -7.25
N ARG A 167 8.66 8.35 -7.05
CA ARG A 167 8.52 9.44 -6.07
C ARG A 167 7.49 9.06 -5.00
N TYR A 168 7.72 9.49 -3.77
CA TYR A 168 6.90 9.13 -2.62
C TYR A 168 6.52 10.32 -1.75
N HIS A 169 5.28 10.34 -1.27
CA HIS A 169 4.86 11.25 -0.20
C HIS A 169 5.03 10.57 1.15
N LEU A 170 5.65 11.27 2.10
CA LEU A 170 5.97 10.71 3.42
C LEU A 170 4.98 11.19 4.49
N TRP A 171 4.65 10.30 5.41
CA TRP A 171 4.00 10.66 6.66
C TRP A 171 4.65 9.94 7.83
N THR A 172 4.56 10.55 9.00
CA THR A 172 5.14 10.04 10.24
C THR A 172 4.07 9.87 11.31
N GLY A 173 4.16 8.79 12.08
CA GLY A 173 3.35 8.55 13.27
C GLY A 173 3.56 7.14 13.83
N PRO A 174 2.68 6.67 14.74
CA PRO A 174 2.76 5.32 15.29
C PRO A 174 2.72 4.27 14.19
N TRP A 175 3.33 3.08 14.39
CA TRP A 175 3.37 2.05 13.33
C TRP A 175 2.00 1.65 12.76
N ARG A 176 0.94 1.72 13.59
CA ARG A 176 -0.44 1.44 13.16
C ARG A 176 -0.97 2.45 12.13
N SER A 177 -0.36 3.62 12.05
CA SER A 177 -0.70 4.64 11.04
C SER A 177 -0.35 4.22 9.61
N ALA A 178 0.44 3.16 9.42
CA ALA A 178 0.64 2.56 8.09
C ALA A 178 -0.69 2.18 7.41
N GLY A 179 -1.72 1.84 8.20
CA GLY A 179 -3.08 1.55 7.72
C GLY A 179 -4.01 2.76 7.63
N ALA A 180 -3.55 4.00 7.85
CA ALA A 180 -4.44 5.17 7.93
C ALA A 180 -5.20 5.45 6.62
N LEU A 181 -4.59 5.11 5.48
CA LEU A 181 -5.14 5.32 4.14
C LEU A 181 -5.71 4.02 3.52
N ALA A 182 -5.81 2.95 4.31
CA ALA A 182 -6.25 1.62 3.92
C ALA A 182 -7.61 1.57 3.22
N HIS A 183 -8.55 2.38 3.70
CA HIS A 183 -9.96 2.35 3.28
C HIS A 183 -10.17 2.67 1.81
N GLU A 184 -9.17 3.24 1.13
CA GLU A 184 -9.31 3.62 -0.26
C GLU A 184 -9.11 2.45 -1.23
N HIS A 185 -8.09 1.61 -1.01
CA HIS A 185 -7.71 0.61 -2.01
C HIS A 185 -7.07 -0.67 -1.44
N ALA A 186 -7.02 -0.85 -0.11
CA ALA A 186 -6.27 -1.92 0.55
C ALA A 186 -4.77 -1.98 0.17
N SER A 187 -4.24 -0.92 -0.45
CA SER A 187 -2.84 -0.82 -0.83
C SER A 187 -2.01 -0.28 0.34
N PRO A 188 -0.94 -0.98 0.74
CA PRO A 188 -0.04 -0.51 1.79
C PRO A 188 0.80 0.69 1.32
N PRO A 189 1.36 1.49 2.27
CA PRO A 189 2.56 2.25 1.96
C PRO A 189 3.62 1.34 1.35
N SER A 190 4.31 1.85 0.34
CA SER A 190 5.34 1.07 -0.35
C SER A 190 6.60 0.90 0.49
N LEU A 191 6.87 1.80 1.44
CA LEU A 191 8.04 1.74 2.30
C LEU A 191 7.65 2.12 3.73
N VAL A 192 8.22 1.44 4.73
CA VAL A 192 8.05 1.77 6.16
C VAL A 192 9.37 1.57 6.93
N TRP A 193 9.75 2.52 7.78
CA TRP A 193 10.94 2.40 8.65
C TRP A 193 10.81 3.26 9.93
N PRO A 194 11.44 2.89 11.05
CA PRO A 194 11.49 3.70 12.27
C PRO A 194 12.58 4.80 12.21
N ASP A 195 12.52 5.78 13.10
CA ASP A 195 13.50 6.88 13.21
C ASP A 195 14.96 6.39 13.26
N ASP A 196 15.23 5.35 14.07
CA ASP A 196 16.56 4.75 14.24
C ASP A 196 17.01 3.85 13.07
N ARG A 197 16.12 3.59 12.11
CA ARG A 197 16.34 2.75 10.92
C ARG A 197 16.73 1.31 11.27
N ALA A 198 16.37 0.81 12.45
CA ALA A 198 16.72 -0.54 12.90
C ALA A 198 16.15 -1.66 12.01
N TRP A 199 15.07 -1.37 11.28
CA TRP A 199 14.49 -2.22 10.25
C TRP A 199 13.94 -1.38 9.11
N PHE A 200 13.64 -2.01 7.99
CA PHE A 200 13.00 -1.39 6.84
C PHE A 200 12.10 -2.40 6.14
N VAL A 201 10.89 -1.98 5.79
CA VAL A 201 9.94 -2.79 5.02
C VAL A 201 9.74 -2.15 3.66
N GLY A 202 9.92 -2.93 2.60
CA GLY A 202 9.57 -2.57 1.23
C GLY A 202 8.42 -3.44 0.73
N ALA A 203 7.35 -2.81 0.28
CA ALA A 203 6.20 -3.42 -0.39
C ALA A 203 6.08 -2.84 -1.81
N PRO A 204 6.92 -3.29 -2.77
CA PRO A 204 6.85 -2.80 -4.14
C PRO A 204 5.50 -3.12 -4.78
N VAL A 205 4.94 -2.16 -5.52
CA VAL A 205 3.58 -2.27 -6.10
C VAL A 205 3.45 -3.27 -7.26
N TYR A 206 4.57 -3.83 -7.71
CA TYR A 206 4.65 -4.77 -8.85
C TYR A 206 5.05 -6.18 -8.41
N THR A 207 5.14 -6.42 -7.10
CA THR A 207 5.53 -7.72 -6.54
C THR A 207 4.44 -8.26 -5.66
N GLU A 208 4.37 -9.58 -5.59
CA GLU A 208 3.47 -10.31 -4.70
C GLU A 208 4.18 -10.70 -3.40
N GLU A 209 5.12 -9.87 -2.98
CA GLU A 209 6.05 -10.13 -1.91
C GLU A 209 6.41 -8.81 -1.20
N ILE A 210 6.50 -8.87 0.12
CA ILE A 210 7.00 -7.81 0.98
C ILE A 210 8.41 -8.19 1.44
N ALA A 211 9.38 -7.32 1.20
CA ALA A 211 10.76 -7.49 1.63
C ALA A 211 11.01 -6.74 2.94
N VAL A 212 11.81 -7.33 3.83
CA VAL A 212 12.16 -6.75 5.13
C VAL A 212 13.67 -6.86 5.35
N GLY A 213 14.31 -5.76 5.74
CA GLY A 213 15.69 -5.71 6.21
C GLY A 213 15.75 -5.38 7.69
N GLY A 214 16.67 -6.00 8.43
CA GLY A 214 16.86 -5.73 9.85
C GLY A 214 18.06 -6.45 10.44
N SER A 215 18.09 -6.55 11.77
CA SER A 215 19.04 -7.41 12.46
C SER A 215 18.71 -8.89 12.22
N ALA A 216 19.67 -9.78 12.47
CA ALA A 216 19.43 -11.23 12.42
C ALA A 216 18.33 -11.67 13.41
N GLU A 217 18.15 -10.95 14.52
CA GLU A 217 17.07 -11.22 15.48
C GLU A 217 15.70 -10.83 14.97
N ILE A 218 15.64 -9.72 14.23
CA ILE A 218 14.43 -9.26 13.55
C ILE A 218 13.96 -10.29 12.54
N VAL A 219 14.86 -10.65 11.62
CA VAL A 219 14.55 -11.64 10.57
C VAL A 219 14.15 -12.98 11.16
N ARG A 220 14.86 -13.48 12.18
CA ARG A 220 14.51 -14.75 12.81
C ARG A 220 13.11 -14.74 13.42
N ALA A 221 12.65 -13.63 13.99
CA ALA A 221 11.31 -13.58 14.55
C ALA A 221 10.22 -13.52 13.48
N LEU A 222 10.47 -12.81 12.37
CA LEU A 222 9.56 -12.81 11.23
C LEU A 222 9.37 -14.23 10.69
N LEU A 223 10.47 -14.99 10.56
CA LEU A 223 10.42 -16.38 10.09
C LEU A 223 9.84 -17.37 11.12
N ALA A 224 9.84 -17.01 12.40
CA ALA A 224 9.26 -17.82 13.48
C ALA A 224 7.79 -17.50 13.75
N ASP A 225 7.27 -16.37 13.23
CA ASP A 225 5.87 -15.99 13.40
C ASP A 225 4.95 -16.98 12.67
N PRO A 226 3.96 -17.59 13.35
CA PRO A 226 3.09 -18.60 12.73
C PRO A 226 2.28 -18.08 11.54
N ALA A 227 1.81 -16.83 11.59
CA ALA A 227 0.99 -16.25 10.52
C ALA A 227 1.86 -15.99 9.28
N LEU A 228 3.02 -15.36 9.47
CA LEU A 228 3.96 -15.11 8.37
C LEU A 228 4.53 -16.41 7.80
N ARG A 229 4.79 -17.42 8.65
CA ARG A 229 5.25 -18.73 8.20
C ARG A 229 4.19 -19.47 7.38
N ALA A 230 2.91 -19.32 7.73
CA ALA A 230 1.81 -19.89 6.95
C ALA A 230 1.72 -19.27 5.55
N LEU A 231 2.10 -17.99 5.40
CA LEU A 231 2.22 -17.32 4.11
C LEU A 231 3.48 -17.72 3.31
N GLY A 232 4.41 -18.46 3.91
CA GLY A 232 5.65 -18.87 3.25
C GLY A 232 6.81 -17.88 3.43
N ALA A 233 6.84 -17.11 4.52
CA ALA A 233 7.96 -16.24 4.84
C ALA A 233 9.31 -16.99 4.81
N ARG A 234 10.30 -16.40 4.14
CA ARG A 234 11.61 -17.00 3.90
C ARG A 234 12.75 -16.01 4.14
N ALA A 235 13.91 -16.52 4.52
CA ALA A 235 15.14 -15.73 4.50
C ALA A 235 15.47 -15.34 3.06
N ALA A 236 16.13 -14.18 2.90
CA ALA A 236 16.53 -13.69 1.60
C ALA A 236 17.92 -13.03 1.63
N THR A 237 18.46 -12.80 0.44
CA THR A 237 19.63 -11.95 0.20
C THR A 237 19.24 -10.75 -0.65
N VAL A 238 20.08 -9.72 -0.70
CA VAL A 238 19.84 -8.52 -1.53
C VAL A 238 19.74 -8.82 -3.02
N ASP A 239 20.35 -9.92 -3.47
CA ASP A 239 20.37 -10.33 -4.86
C ASP A 239 19.17 -11.22 -5.24
N ASP A 240 18.38 -11.67 -4.26
CA ASP A 240 17.20 -12.50 -4.52
C ASP A 240 16.17 -11.70 -5.31
N VAL A 241 15.54 -12.37 -6.28
CA VAL A 241 14.49 -11.80 -7.12
C VAL A 241 13.15 -11.97 -6.43
N LEU A 242 12.42 -10.87 -6.32
CA LEU A 242 11.04 -10.83 -5.87
C LEU A 242 10.11 -11.34 -6.97
N ARG A 243 9.07 -12.06 -6.57
CA ARG A 243 8.04 -12.54 -7.48
C ARG A 243 7.22 -11.35 -8.00
N ILE A 244 7.32 -11.11 -9.30
CA ILE A 244 6.60 -10.04 -10.01
C ILE A 244 5.22 -10.57 -10.41
N ASP A 245 4.23 -9.68 -10.43
CA ASP A 245 2.92 -9.94 -11.01
C ASP A 245 3.05 -10.01 -12.56
N ASP A 246 2.89 -11.21 -13.13
CA ASP A 246 2.82 -11.45 -14.59
C ASP A 246 1.45 -11.09 -15.18
#